data_AF-A0A1W2TMN6-F1
#
_entry.id   AF-A0A1W2TMN6-F1
#
_cell.length_a   1.000
_cell.length_b   1.000
_cell.length_c   1.000
_cell.angle_alpha   90.00
_cell.angle_beta   90.00
_cell.angle_gamma   90.00
#
_symmetry.space_group_name_H-M   'P 1'
#
loop_
_entity.id
_entity.type
_entity.pdbx_description
1 polymer ?
#
loop_
_entity_poly.entity_id
_entity_poly.type
_entity_poly.pdbx_seq_one_letter_code
_entity_poly.pdbx_strand_id
1 'polypeptide(L)'
;MATESQFQERSHFDHSSPPASIHGARGDAVDGPSDAPGRGSDEASSVDHVHEKTPPVVPLTKKEKVKRHCGQFKWWYLGAAVVIAIILLPLLFTKIIPAITQDIVDAQKLPIIGGTFQALSPTELSVTLETQLDTPLPADLDPTTLFVYNKETPVYSPFMNVTLPKLHVNHKTPVMVTNQTVTVTNETELVKFFDKIFDLPEAELSVKGKPTIHLGALKMSANIHKTIKAGALNYLHGFGITTLRLIFPPREDGVNIKGTLNLPNAGVLTLGLGNLTLDLFSGDIRLGFVNIYNVVLPPGNNSCPFEGELFLNELLPNIGPILDSQAGPLAEGNIELRATGNSTMVNGVHIGYVEKVLNKKKLIASMPVITLLGDIISSFSANGEASLTDLLGDTLGNSTFIEGLLNNFNTTLHTNGTGLSSKIGRSAPYGSRTIKAPATKSLLKMGLKLALAKL
;
A
#
# COMPACT_ATOMS: atom_id res chain seq x y z
N MET A 1 10.53 -36.54 -7.11
CA MET A 1 9.16 -37.07 -7.14
C MET A 1 8.24 -35.90 -7.38
N ALA A 2 7.96 -35.63 -8.66
CA ALA A 2 7.05 -34.60 -9.12
C ALA A 2 5.96 -35.31 -9.91
N THR A 3 4.70 -35.01 -9.62
CA THR A 3 3.56 -35.58 -10.34
C THR A 3 2.76 -34.43 -10.92
N GLU A 4 2.90 -34.27 -12.23
CA GLU A 4 2.07 -33.46 -13.11
C GLU A 4 0.64 -34.03 -13.17
N SER A 5 -0.35 -33.16 -13.22
CA SER A 5 -1.72 -33.51 -13.59
C SER A 5 -2.18 -32.61 -14.74
N GLN A 6 -1.99 -33.10 -15.97
CA GLN A 6 -2.66 -32.59 -17.16
C GLN A 6 -4.09 -33.17 -17.21
N PHE A 7 -5.08 -32.29 -17.27
CA PHE A 7 -6.47 -32.65 -17.57
C PHE A 7 -6.79 -32.14 -18.97
N GLN A 8 -6.95 -33.08 -19.91
CA GLN A 8 -7.22 -32.84 -21.32
C GLN A 8 -8.66 -33.27 -21.60
N GLU A 9 -9.56 -32.30 -21.78
CA GLU A 9 -10.99 -32.56 -21.99
C GLU A 9 -11.31 -32.64 -23.49
N ARG A 10 -11.72 -33.83 -23.93
CA ARG A 10 -12.30 -34.11 -25.25
C ARG A 10 -13.82 -33.95 -25.16
N SER A 11 -14.41 -33.12 -25.99
CA SER A 11 -15.84 -33.21 -26.31
C SER A 11 -16.09 -32.88 -27.79
N HIS A 12 -16.16 -33.94 -28.58
CA HIS A 12 -16.78 -33.97 -29.91
C HIS A 12 -18.29 -34.04 -29.70
N PHE A 13 -19.04 -33.06 -30.21
CA PHE A 13 -20.48 -33.18 -30.40
C PHE A 13 -20.80 -32.74 -31.83
N ASP A 14 -20.94 -33.73 -32.71
CA ASP A 14 -21.57 -33.58 -34.02
C ASP A 14 -23.08 -33.47 -33.82
N HIS A 15 -23.66 -32.35 -34.27
CA HIS A 15 -25.09 -32.25 -34.49
C HIS A 15 -25.33 -31.89 -35.95
N SER A 16 -25.50 -32.94 -36.76
CA SER A 16 -26.12 -32.86 -38.08
C SER A 16 -27.58 -32.45 -37.92
N SER A 17 -27.99 -31.36 -38.56
CA SER A 17 -29.38 -31.09 -38.88
C SER A 17 -29.50 -30.53 -40.29
N PRO A 18 -30.55 -30.91 -41.04
CA PRO A 18 -30.60 -30.81 -42.48
C PRO A 18 -31.06 -29.42 -42.96
N PRO A 19 -30.62 -28.95 -44.14
CA PRO A 19 -31.17 -27.74 -44.71
C PRO A 19 -32.52 -28.03 -45.38
N ALA A 20 -33.57 -27.40 -44.86
CA ALA A 20 -34.83 -27.21 -45.58
C ALA A 20 -34.60 -26.18 -46.69
N SER A 21 -34.77 -26.59 -47.94
CA SER A 21 -34.85 -25.68 -49.09
C SER A 21 -36.14 -25.96 -49.87
N ILE A 22 -37.13 -25.12 -49.63
CA ILE A 22 -38.27 -24.94 -50.54
C ILE A 22 -37.99 -23.64 -51.28
N HIS A 23 -37.71 -23.72 -52.58
CA HIS A 23 -38.32 -22.80 -53.54
C HIS A 23 -38.14 -23.28 -54.97
N GLY A 24 -39.28 -23.65 -55.57
CA GLY A 24 -39.43 -23.67 -57.01
C GLY A 24 -39.45 -22.25 -57.58
N ALA A 25 -38.77 -22.11 -58.71
CA ALA A 25 -38.90 -21.12 -59.77
C ALA A 25 -38.59 -21.93 -61.05
N ARG A 26 -39.54 -22.24 -61.96
CA ARG A 26 -40.17 -21.36 -62.97
C ARG A 26 -39.14 -20.32 -63.43
N GLY A 27 -38.42 -20.51 -64.53
CA GLY A 27 -38.85 -20.99 -65.83
C GLY A 27 -38.87 -19.78 -66.74
N ASP A 28 -37.73 -19.48 -67.35
CA ASP A 28 -37.58 -18.50 -68.43
C ASP A 28 -37.51 -19.24 -69.77
N ALA A 29 -38.23 -18.66 -70.73
CA ALA A 29 -38.47 -19.15 -72.07
C ALA A 29 -37.23 -19.04 -72.96
N VAL A 30 -37.09 -19.99 -73.89
CA VAL A 30 -36.35 -19.79 -75.15
C VAL A 30 -37.17 -20.40 -76.29
N ASP A 31 -37.36 -19.58 -77.32
CA ASP A 31 -38.00 -19.82 -78.63
C ASP A 31 -37.35 -20.94 -79.45
N GLY A 32 -38.15 -21.57 -80.32
CA GLY A 32 -37.62 -22.33 -81.48
C GLY A 32 -38.58 -23.37 -82.05
N PRO A 33 -38.97 -23.31 -83.34
CA PRO A 33 -40.13 -24.02 -83.90
C PRO A 33 -39.76 -25.35 -84.59
N SER A 34 -40.70 -26.30 -84.67
CA SER A 34 -40.84 -27.22 -85.82
C SER A 34 -42.00 -28.22 -85.64
N ASP A 35 -42.85 -28.25 -86.66
CA ASP A 35 -43.51 -29.40 -87.29
C ASP A 35 -44.68 -30.16 -86.60
N ALA A 36 -45.76 -30.21 -87.38
CA ALA A 36 -47.05 -30.89 -87.22
C ALA A 36 -46.94 -32.43 -87.46
N PRO A 37 -48.03 -33.23 -87.61
CA PRO A 37 -49.47 -32.97 -87.38
C PRO A 37 -50.21 -34.10 -86.60
N GLY A 38 -51.49 -33.89 -86.27
CA GLY A 38 -52.42 -35.04 -86.19
C GLY A 38 -53.64 -34.95 -85.27
N ARG A 39 -54.77 -34.55 -85.88
CA ARG A 39 -56.04 -35.33 -85.95
C ARG A 39 -57.15 -35.09 -84.90
N GLY A 40 -58.27 -34.56 -85.43
CA GLY A 40 -59.68 -34.80 -85.04
C GLY A 40 -60.17 -34.01 -83.82
N SER A 41 -61.32 -33.33 -83.81
CA SER A 41 -62.48 -33.31 -84.72
C SER A 41 -63.40 -32.16 -84.31
N ASP A 42 -63.89 -31.41 -85.30
CA ASP A 42 -65.26 -30.91 -85.55
C ASP A 42 -66.01 -30.16 -84.42
N GLU A 43 -66.28 -28.86 -84.62
CA GLU A 43 -67.62 -28.27 -84.94
C GLU A 43 -68.60 -28.31 -83.73
N ALA A 44 -69.31 -27.26 -83.32
CA ALA A 44 -69.69 -25.99 -83.90
C ALA A 44 -70.20 -25.02 -82.79
N SER A 45 -70.24 -23.72 -83.12
CA SER A 45 -71.36 -22.75 -82.89
C SER A 45 -71.98 -22.64 -81.47
N SER A 46 -72.25 -21.50 -80.83
CA SER A 46 -72.23 -20.06 -81.12
C SER A 46 -72.70 -19.36 -79.82
N VAL A 47 -72.18 -18.16 -79.53
CA VAL A 47 -72.92 -17.01 -78.93
C VAL A 47 -73.54 -17.25 -77.53
N ASP A 48 -73.18 -16.55 -76.45
CA ASP A 48 -73.31 -15.11 -76.26
C ASP A 48 -72.57 -14.62 -74.99
N HIS A 49 -72.26 -13.34 -74.97
CA HIS A 49 -71.58 -12.62 -73.90
C HIS A 49 -72.35 -12.61 -72.56
N VAL A 50 -71.64 -12.75 -71.44
CA VAL A 50 -71.47 -11.75 -70.34
C VAL A 50 -70.48 -12.38 -69.35
N HIS A 51 -69.20 -11.95 -69.38
CA HIS A 51 -68.28 -12.20 -68.27
C HIS A 51 -67.95 -10.85 -67.63
N GLU A 52 -68.45 -10.70 -66.41
CA GLU A 52 -68.11 -9.62 -65.49
C GLU A 52 -66.58 -9.55 -65.33
N LYS A 53 -66.05 -8.35 -65.55
CA LYS A 53 -64.62 -8.04 -65.64
C LYS A 53 -63.97 -8.09 -64.27
N THR A 54 -63.40 -9.23 -63.89
CA THR A 54 -62.48 -9.32 -62.74
C THR A 54 -61.15 -8.61 -63.09
N PRO A 55 -60.71 -7.58 -62.34
CA PRO A 55 -59.48 -6.87 -62.66
C PRO A 55 -58.21 -7.71 -62.39
N PRO A 56 -57.11 -7.43 -63.09
CA PRO A 56 -55.90 -8.27 -63.11
C PRO A 56 -55.14 -8.17 -61.78
N VAL A 57 -54.70 -9.32 -61.26
CA VAL A 57 -53.88 -9.43 -60.04
C VAL A 57 -52.45 -8.97 -60.34
N VAL A 58 -52.12 -7.74 -59.95
CA VAL A 58 -50.76 -7.20 -59.99
C VAL A 58 -49.87 -7.98 -59.01
N PRO A 59 -48.66 -8.44 -59.38
CA PRO A 59 -47.78 -9.15 -58.46
C PRO A 59 -47.27 -8.20 -57.35
N LEU A 60 -47.73 -8.45 -56.12
CA LEU A 60 -47.38 -7.67 -54.92
C LEU A 60 -45.87 -7.69 -54.64
N THR A 61 -45.32 -6.50 -54.44
CA THR A 61 -43.91 -6.25 -54.13
C THR A 61 -43.52 -6.89 -52.78
N LYS A 62 -42.26 -7.34 -52.62
CA LYS A 62 -41.77 -8.01 -51.38
C LYS A 62 -42.10 -7.25 -50.08
N LYS A 63 -42.16 -5.90 -50.15
CA LYS A 63 -42.55 -5.02 -49.04
C LYS A 63 -44.05 -5.09 -48.69
N GLU A 64 -44.93 -5.29 -49.65
CA GLU A 64 -46.38 -5.43 -49.42
C GLU A 64 -46.75 -6.82 -48.88
N LYS A 65 -45.99 -7.86 -49.25
CA LYS A 65 -46.11 -9.20 -48.64
C LYS A 65 -45.71 -9.21 -47.16
N VAL A 66 -44.63 -8.53 -46.76
CA VAL A 66 -44.25 -8.38 -45.34
C VAL A 66 -45.29 -7.56 -44.58
N LYS A 67 -45.82 -6.49 -45.19
CA LYS A 67 -46.87 -5.65 -44.59
C LYS A 67 -48.20 -6.41 -44.39
N ARG A 68 -48.54 -7.32 -45.31
CA ARG A 68 -49.70 -8.22 -45.19
C ARG A 68 -49.47 -9.34 -44.17
N HIS A 69 -48.25 -9.89 -44.10
CA HIS A 69 -47.87 -10.94 -43.14
C HIS A 69 -47.81 -10.42 -41.68
N CYS A 70 -47.18 -9.26 -41.47
CA CYS A 70 -47.23 -8.53 -40.19
C CYS A 70 -48.60 -7.90 -39.91
N GLY A 71 -49.55 -7.93 -40.84
CA GLY A 71 -50.95 -7.52 -40.64
C GLY A 71 -51.85 -8.66 -40.16
N GLN A 72 -51.69 -9.84 -40.75
CA GLN A 72 -52.49 -11.03 -40.43
C GLN A 72 -52.04 -11.73 -39.13
N PHE A 73 -50.74 -11.76 -38.84
CA PHE A 73 -50.20 -12.45 -37.66
C PHE A 73 -49.89 -11.53 -36.48
N LYS A 74 -50.43 -10.28 -36.46
CA LYS A 74 -50.18 -9.30 -35.38
C LYS A 74 -50.40 -9.88 -33.99
N TRP A 75 -51.49 -10.61 -33.80
CA TRP A 75 -51.84 -11.22 -32.51
C TRP A 75 -50.90 -12.37 -32.11
N TRP A 76 -50.35 -13.12 -33.07
CA TRP A 76 -49.34 -14.14 -32.82
C TRP A 76 -47.98 -13.54 -32.46
N TYR A 77 -47.55 -12.47 -33.15
CA TYR A 77 -46.34 -11.73 -32.77
C TYR A 77 -46.50 -11.01 -31.43
N LEU A 78 -47.68 -10.46 -31.14
CA LEU A 78 -48.01 -9.89 -29.84
C LEU A 78 -47.93 -10.97 -28.74
N GLY A 79 -48.56 -12.13 -28.96
CA GLY A 79 -48.51 -13.26 -28.04
C GLY A 79 -47.08 -13.77 -27.81
N ALA A 80 -46.30 -13.95 -28.87
CA ALA A 80 -44.89 -14.32 -28.78
C ALA A 80 -44.06 -13.26 -28.05
N ALA A 81 -44.28 -11.97 -28.32
CA ALA A 81 -43.61 -10.87 -27.63
C ALA A 81 -43.96 -10.83 -26.13
N VAL A 82 -45.22 -11.12 -25.76
CA VAL A 82 -45.65 -11.23 -24.36
C VAL A 82 -44.98 -12.43 -23.68
N VAL A 83 -44.93 -13.60 -24.33
CA VAL A 83 -44.24 -14.78 -23.79
C VAL A 83 -42.75 -14.50 -23.60
N ILE A 84 -42.10 -13.88 -24.59
CA ILE A 84 -40.70 -13.46 -24.48
C ILE A 84 -40.54 -12.46 -23.34
N ALA A 85 -41.42 -11.47 -23.20
CA ALA A 85 -41.35 -10.49 -22.11
C ALA A 85 -41.50 -11.16 -20.74
N ILE A 86 -42.43 -12.11 -20.58
CA ILE A 86 -42.63 -12.86 -19.32
C ILE A 86 -41.39 -13.67 -18.94
N ILE A 87 -40.63 -14.17 -19.90
CA ILE A 87 -39.40 -14.92 -19.62
C ILE A 87 -38.20 -13.99 -19.43
N LEU A 88 -38.07 -12.98 -20.30
CA LEU A 88 -36.94 -12.06 -20.37
C LEU A 88 -36.93 -11.09 -19.18
N LEU A 89 -38.07 -10.50 -18.79
CA LEU A 89 -38.09 -9.54 -17.68
C LEU A 89 -37.59 -10.16 -16.37
N PRO A 90 -38.11 -11.32 -15.91
CA PRO A 90 -37.61 -11.95 -14.70
C PRO A 90 -36.12 -12.30 -14.81
N LEU A 91 -35.67 -12.85 -15.93
CA LEU A 91 -34.25 -13.15 -16.15
C LEU A 91 -33.37 -11.89 -16.06
N LEU A 92 -33.81 -10.81 -16.69
CA LEU A 92 -33.09 -9.54 -16.71
C LEU A 92 -32.96 -8.96 -15.30
N PHE A 93 -34.06 -8.79 -14.58
CA PHE A 93 -34.04 -8.17 -13.25
C PHE A 93 -33.46 -9.07 -12.15
N THR A 94 -33.59 -10.39 -12.24
CA THR A 94 -33.14 -11.30 -11.16
C THR A 94 -31.73 -11.86 -11.36
N LYS A 95 -31.23 -11.93 -12.60
CA LYS A 95 -29.92 -12.55 -12.90
C LYS A 95 -28.98 -11.59 -13.62
N ILE A 96 -29.43 -10.98 -14.71
CA ILE A 96 -28.53 -10.19 -15.58
C ILE A 96 -28.06 -8.93 -14.86
N ILE A 97 -28.98 -8.09 -14.36
CA ILE A 97 -28.58 -6.83 -13.70
C ILE A 97 -27.75 -7.13 -12.44
N PRO A 98 -28.15 -8.03 -11.51
CA PRO A 98 -27.32 -8.33 -10.33
C PRO A 98 -25.93 -8.83 -10.66
N ALA A 99 -25.76 -9.63 -11.72
CA ALA A 99 -24.46 -10.08 -12.19
C ALA A 99 -23.61 -8.90 -12.71
N ILE A 100 -24.17 -8.01 -13.52
CA ILE A 100 -23.47 -6.81 -14.00
C ILE A 100 -23.06 -5.91 -12.84
N THR A 101 -23.93 -5.72 -11.84
CA THR A 101 -23.61 -4.92 -10.66
C THR A 101 -22.47 -5.54 -9.84
N GLN A 102 -22.46 -6.87 -9.70
CA GLN A 102 -21.37 -7.58 -9.06
C GLN A 102 -20.06 -7.41 -9.85
N ASP A 103 -20.09 -7.54 -11.18
CA ASP A 103 -18.93 -7.33 -12.05
C ASP A 103 -18.38 -5.90 -11.94
N ILE A 104 -19.25 -4.89 -11.82
CA ILE A 104 -18.83 -3.49 -11.62
C ILE A 104 -18.11 -3.34 -10.29
N VAL A 105 -18.66 -3.90 -9.20
CA VAL A 105 -18.03 -3.90 -7.87
C VAL A 105 -16.71 -4.65 -7.89
N ASP A 106 -16.63 -5.76 -8.61
CA ASP A 106 -15.44 -6.58 -8.78
C ASP A 106 -14.40 -5.95 -9.73
N ALA A 107 -14.79 -5.02 -10.59
CA ALA A 107 -13.87 -4.21 -11.38
C ALA A 107 -13.26 -3.04 -10.57
N GLN A 108 -13.90 -2.62 -9.47
CA GLN A 108 -13.39 -1.51 -8.66
C GLN A 108 -12.06 -1.87 -7.96
N LYS A 109 -11.10 -0.95 -8.06
CA LYS A 109 -9.77 -1.07 -7.44
C LYS A 109 -9.71 -0.52 -6.02
N LEU A 110 -10.56 0.47 -5.69
CA LEU A 110 -10.61 1.13 -4.38
C LEU A 110 -9.22 1.55 -3.86
N PRO A 111 -8.46 2.37 -4.60
CA PRO A 111 -7.14 2.79 -4.15
C PRO A 111 -7.24 3.56 -2.83
N ILE A 112 -6.34 3.29 -1.89
CA ILE A 112 -6.20 4.13 -0.69
C ILE A 112 -5.34 5.32 -1.10
N ILE A 113 -5.98 6.49 -1.21
CA ILE A 113 -5.33 7.74 -1.60
C ILE A 113 -4.66 8.37 -0.38
N GLY A 114 -5.34 8.30 0.76
CA GLY A 114 -4.88 8.85 2.01
C GLY A 114 -5.79 8.42 3.15
N GLY A 115 -5.46 8.88 4.35
CA GLY A 115 -6.23 8.58 5.53
C GLY A 115 -5.42 8.77 6.80
N THR A 116 -6.09 8.57 7.92
CA THR A 116 -5.49 8.67 9.25
C THR A 116 -5.99 7.51 10.10
N PHE A 117 -5.05 6.79 10.70
CA PHE A 117 -5.32 5.88 11.81
C PHE A 117 -4.77 6.52 13.08
N GLN A 118 -5.65 6.88 14.01
CA GLN A 118 -5.25 7.49 15.27
C GLN A 118 -5.73 6.64 16.44
N ALA A 119 -4.79 6.25 17.30
CA ALA A 119 -5.11 5.58 18.56
C ALA A 119 -5.89 6.54 19.48
N LEU A 120 -7.06 6.10 19.96
CA LEU A 120 -7.86 6.84 20.94
C LEU A 120 -7.81 6.19 22.32
N SER A 121 -7.91 4.85 22.34
CA SER A 121 -7.90 4.04 23.55
C SER A 121 -7.36 2.62 23.24
N PRO A 122 -7.20 1.74 24.24
CA PRO A 122 -6.76 0.36 24.01
C PRO A 122 -7.70 -0.45 23.09
N THR A 123 -8.96 -0.03 22.96
CA THR A 123 -10.00 -0.73 22.21
C THR A 123 -10.60 0.08 21.08
N GLU A 124 -10.18 1.33 20.89
CA GLU A 124 -10.77 2.24 19.91
C GLU A 124 -9.70 2.98 19.07
N LEU A 125 -10.02 3.11 17.79
CA LEU A 125 -9.25 3.81 16.77
C LEU A 125 -10.13 4.85 16.11
N SER A 126 -9.62 6.07 15.90
CA SER A 126 -10.20 7.01 14.95
C SER A 126 -9.67 6.69 13.56
N VAL A 127 -10.59 6.48 12.63
CA VAL A 127 -10.29 6.10 11.25
C VAL A 127 -10.84 7.16 10.31
N THR A 128 -9.93 7.74 9.54
CA THR A 128 -10.24 8.55 8.36
C THR A 128 -9.66 7.84 7.15
N LEU A 129 -10.45 7.67 6.09
CA LEU A 129 -10.02 7.02 4.87
C LEU A 129 -10.48 7.81 3.67
N GLU A 130 -9.56 8.02 2.74
CA GLU A 130 -9.81 8.64 1.45
C GLU A 130 -9.55 7.62 0.35
N THR A 131 -10.58 7.40 -0.47
CA THR A 131 -10.52 6.49 -1.61
C THR A 131 -11.29 7.08 -2.78
N GLN A 132 -11.29 6.38 -3.90
CA GLN A 132 -12.00 6.79 -5.09
C GLN A 132 -12.70 5.58 -5.71
N LEU A 133 -13.93 5.80 -6.14
CA LEU A 133 -14.69 4.85 -6.95
C LEU A 133 -14.78 5.40 -8.38
N ASP A 134 -14.78 4.50 -9.35
CA ASP A 134 -14.96 4.84 -10.76
C ASP A 134 -16.02 3.93 -11.35
N THR A 135 -17.29 4.36 -11.29
CA THR A 135 -18.41 3.57 -11.79
C THR A 135 -18.76 3.95 -13.22
N PRO A 136 -19.04 2.98 -14.11
CA PRO A 136 -19.45 3.29 -15.48
C PRO A 136 -20.86 3.91 -15.54
N LEU A 137 -21.67 3.71 -14.49
CA LEU A 137 -23.04 4.19 -14.38
C LEU A 137 -23.22 4.93 -13.05
N PRO A 138 -24.07 5.98 -13.04
CA PRO A 138 -24.50 6.60 -11.79
C PRO A 138 -25.26 5.62 -10.90
N ALA A 139 -24.93 5.59 -9.61
CA ALA A 139 -25.61 4.75 -8.63
C ALA A 139 -25.60 5.40 -7.25
N ASP A 140 -26.61 5.10 -6.44
CA ASP A 140 -26.63 5.46 -5.02
C ASP A 140 -26.27 4.24 -4.17
N LEU A 141 -25.27 4.39 -3.30
CA LEU A 141 -24.91 3.37 -2.31
C LEU A 141 -25.52 3.77 -0.97
N ASP A 142 -26.28 2.86 -0.38
CA ASP A 142 -26.73 3.01 1.00
C ASP A 142 -25.55 2.87 1.97
N PRO A 143 -25.64 3.47 3.17
CA PRO A 143 -24.64 3.29 4.21
C PRO A 143 -24.36 1.80 4.46
N THR A 144 -23.08 1.42 4.36
CA THR A 144 -22.68 0.01 4.38
C THR A 144 -21.47 -0.20 5.27
N THR A 145 -21.57 -1.17 6.17
CA THR A 145 -20.45 -1.60 7.01
C THR A 145 -19.54 -2.57 6.26
N LEU A 146 -18.25 -2.23 6.21
CA LEU A 146 -17.16 -3.04 5.71
C LEU A 146 -16.40 -3.64 6.89
N PHE A 147 -16.19 -4.95 6.85
CA PHE A 147 -15.38 -5.69 7.80
C PHE A 147 -13.97 -5.83 7.26
N VAL A 148 -13.00 -5.38 8.03
CA VAL A 148 -11.59 -5.41 7.68
C VAL A 148 -10.94 -6.63 8.31
N TYR A 149 -10.17 -7.39 7.54
CA TYR A 149 -9.57 -8.65 7.97
C TYR A 149 -8.24 -8.93 7.26
N ASN A 150 -7.45 -9.85 7.82
CA ASN A 150 -6.24 -10.35 7.17
C ASN A 150 -6.57 -11.59 6.34
N LYS A 151 -6.33 -11.54 5.02
CA LYS A 151 -6.63 -12.66 4.10
C LYS A 151 -5.80 -13.92 4.36
N GLU A 152 -4.59 -13.76 4.89
CA GLU A 152 -3.69 -14.88 5.19
C GLU A 152 -4.12 -15.69 6.41
N THR A 153 -4.98 -15.15 7.27
CA THR A 153 -5.49 -15.88 8.43
C THR A 153 -6.50 -16.94 7.95
N PRO A 154 -6.27 -18.25 8.22
CA PRO A 154 -7.11 -19.32 7.66
C PRO A 154 -8.58 -19.23 8.07
N VAL A 155 -8.84 -18.74 9.29
CA VAL A 155 -10.18 -18.52 9.81
C VAL A 155 -10.56 -17.06 9.62
N TYR A 156 -11.71 -16.81 9.01
CA TYR A 156 -12.23 -15.46 8.83
C TYR A 156 -12.42 -14.77 10.19
N SER A 157 -11.56 -13.80 10.49
CA SER A 157 -11.54 -13.08 11.76
C SER A 157 -11.33 -11.58 11.49
N PRO A 158 -12.40 -10.79 11.36
CA PRO A 158 -12.29 -9.36 11.18
C PRO A 158 -11.80 -8.69 12.47
N PHE A 159 -10.94 -7.68 12.32
CA PHE A 159 -10.35 -6.95 13.45
C PHE A 159 -10.90 -5.56 13.66
N MET A 160 -11.59 -5.00 12.66
CA MET A 160 -12.27 -3.71 12.75
C MET A 160 -13.38 -3.61 11.70
N ASN A 161 -14.28 -2.64 11.87
CA ASN A 161 -15.36 -2.35 10.94
C ASN A 161 -15.41 -0.86 10.58
N VAL A 162 -15.50 -0.56 9.29
CA VAL A 162 -15.61 0.81 8.77
C VAL A 162 -16.96 0.95 8.10
N THR A 163 -17.70 2.02 8.38
CA THR A 163 -19.00 2.26 7.76
C THR A 163 -18.84 3.32 6.68
N LEU A 164 -19.10 2.93 5.44
CA LEU A 164 -19.21 3.88 4.35
C LEU A 164 -20.52 4.68 4.51
N PRO A 165 -20.49 6.01 4.34
CA PRO A 165 -21.70 6.83 4.36
C PRO A 165 -22.57 6.55 3.13
N LYS A 166 -23.75 7.19 3.07
CA LYS A 166 -24.55 7.21 1.84
C LYS A 166 -23.78 7.97 0.77
N LEU A 167 -23.62 7.37 -0.41
CA LEU A 167 -22.78 7.91 -1.48
C LEU A 167 -23.53 7.90 -2.80
N HIS A 168 -23.56 9.04 -3.49
CA HIS A 168 -23.95 9.08 -4.90
C HIS A 168 -22.67 8.99 -5.74
N VAL A 169 -22.49 7.89 -6.47
CA VAL A 169 -21.31 7.68 -7.32
C VAL A 169 -21.67 7.90 -8.78
N ASN A 170 -20.87 8.69 -9.48
CA ASN A 170 -21.01 8.93 -10.91
C ASN A 170 -19.61 9.10 -11.51
N HIS A 171 -19.15 8.09 -12.26
CA HIS A 171 -17.76 8.03 -12.71
C HIS A 171 -16.79 8.19 -11.54
N LYS A 172 -15.68 8.87 -11.76
CA LYS A 172 -14.66 9.18 -10.78
C LYS A 172 -15.22 10.02 -9.63
N THR A 173 -15.57 9.34 -8.55
CA THR A 173 -16.16 9.94 -7.35
C THR A 173 -15.23 9.72 -6.16
N PRO A 174 -14.74 10.79 -5.50
CA PRO A 174 -14.00 10.65 -4.26
C PRO A 174 -14.93 10.17 -3.14
N VAL A 175 -14.44 9.26 -2.32
CA VAL A 175 -15.16 8.72 -1.17
C VAL A 175 -14.31 8.95 0.07
N MET A 176 -14.90 9.61 1.05
CA MET A 176 -14.24 9.95 2.30
C MET A 176 -15.05 9.42 3.48
N VAL A 177 -14.34 8.71 4.36
CA VAL A 177 -14.81 8.39 5.71
C VAL A 177 -14.02 9.30 6.64
N THR A 178 -14.69 10.11 7.46
CA THR A 178 -14.03 11.11 8.31
C THR A 178 -14.27 10.81 9.78
N ASN A 179 -13.19 10.73 10.57
CA ASN A 179 -13.21 10.65 12.03
C ASN A 179 -14.18 9.61 12.59
N GLN A 180 -14.23 8.43 11.96
CA GLN A 180 -15.07 7.36 12.46
C GLN A 180 -14.36 6.67 13.62
N THR A 181 -14.96 6.70 14.81
CA THR A 181 -14.51 5.87 15.93
C THR A 181 -14.89 4.42 15.65
N VAL A 182 -13.87 3.56 15.59
CA VAL A 182 -13.99 2.14 15.31
C VAL A 182 -13.49 1.35 16.50
N THR A 183 -14.28 0.36 16.91
CA THR A 183 -13.90 -0.58 17.97
C THR A 183 -13.07 -1.72 17.42
N VAL A 184 -11.98 -2.05 18.10
CA VAL A 184 -11.12 -3.19 17.77
C VAL A 184 -11.82 -4.49 18.18
N THR A 185 -12.23 -5.29 17.21
CA THR A 185 -12.93 -6.57 17.45
C THR A 185 -11.98 -7.74 17.68
N ASN A 186 -10.76 -7.67 17.12
CA ASN A 186 -9.72 -8.67 17.32
C ASN A 186 -8.34 -8.01 17.34
N GLU A 187 -7.80 -7.84 18.55
CA GLU A 187 -6.50 -7.21 18.76
C GLU A 187 -5.35 -7.99 18.11
N THR A 188 -5.38 -9.32 18.17
CA THR A 188 -4.30 -10.17 17.61
C THR A 188 -4.19 -10.00 16.10
N GLU A 189 -5.33 -9.96 15.40
CA GLU A 189 -5.36 -9.73 13.96
C GLU A 189 -4.99 -8.27 13.61
N LEU A 190 -5.37 -7.30 14.44
CA LEU A 190 -4.94 -5.91 14.29
C LEU A 190 -3.41 -5.78 14.43
N VAL A 191 -2.82 -6.43 15.43
CA VAL A 191 -1.36 -6.45 15.63
C VAL A 191 -0.66 -7.04 14.41
N LYS A 192 -1.14 -8.17 13.86
CA LYS A 192 -0.60 -8.75 12.62
C LYS A 192 -0.68 -7.79 11.43
N PHE A 193 -1.75 -7.02 11.33
CA PHE A 193 -1.93 -6.04 10.26
C PHE A 193 -0.90 -4.91 10.38
N PHE A 194 -0.76 -4.31 11.57
CA PHE A 194 0.22 -3.25 11.79
C PHE A 194 1.67 -3.74 11.73
N ASP A 195 1.93 -5.01 12.09
CA ASP A 195 3.23 -5.66 11.93
C ASP A 195 3.68 -5.64 10.45
N LYS A 196 2.76 -5.95 9.53
CA LYS A 196 3.00 -5.88 8.08
C LYS A 196 3.14 -4.46 7.57
N ILE A 197 2.29 -3.53 8.03
CA ILE A 197 2.42 -2.10 7.69
C ILE A 197 3.78 -1.57 8.12
N PHE A 198 4.31 -2.04 9.25
CA PHE A 198 5.62 -1.61 9.71
C PHE A 198 6.74 -2.11 8.80
N ASP A 199 6.76 -3.41 8.48
CA ASP A 199 7.90 -4.04 7.82
C ASP A 199 7.96 -3.82 6.31
N LEU A 200 6.80 -3.77 5.64
CA LEU A 200 6.73 -3.82 4.19
C LEU A 200 6.69 -2.41 3.55
N PRO A 201 7.17 -2.26 2.31
CA PRO A 201 6.95 -1.05 1.52
C PRO A 201 5.50 -0.92 1.02
N GLU A 202 4.82 -2.04 0.82
CA GLU A 202 3.39 -2.11 0.50
C GLU A 202 2.71 -3.15 1.39
N ALA A 203 1.55 -2.79 1.94
CA ALA A 203 0.73 -3.70 2.73
C ALA A 203 -0.60 -3.99 2.03
N GLU A 204 -1.12 -5.21 2.25
CA GLU A 204 -2.41 -5.64 1.75
C GLU A 204 -3.47 -5.51 2.85
N LEU A 205 -4.59 -4.87 2.53
CA LEU A 205 -5.75 -4.70 3.38
C LEU A 205 -6.97 -5.38 2.73
N SER A 206 -7.56 -6.36 3.40
CA SER A 206 -8.75 -7.04 2.88
C SER A 206 -10.02 -6.54 3.55
N VAL A 207 -11.04 -6.30 2.74
CA VAL A 207 -12.34 -5.79 3.17
C VAL A 207 -13.47 -6.66 2.62
N LYS A 208 -14.48 -6.89 3.46
CA LYS A 208 -15.68 -7.65 3.11
C LYS A 208 -16.93 -6.86 3.51
N GLY A 209 -17.92 -6.79 2.63
CA GLY A 209 -19.16 -6.08 2.89
C GLY A 209 -20.28 -6.50 1.95
N LYS A 210 -21.50 -6.09 2.26
CA LYS A 210 -22.67 -6.33 1.40
C LYS A 210 -23.42 -5.02 1.16
N PRO A 211 -22.93 -4.15 0.26
CA PRO A 211 -23.62 -2.91 -0.03
C PRO A 211 -24.98 -3.15 -0.67
N THR A 212 -25.88 -2.21 -0.40
CA THR A 212 -27.11 -2.03 -1.15
C THR A 212 -26.89 -0.87 -2.14
N ILE A 213 -27.09 -1.15 -3.42
CA ILE A 213 -26.83 -0.23 -4.53
C ILE A 213 -28.17 0.04 -5.22
N HIS A 214 -28.48 1.31 -5.47
CA HIS A 214 -29.65 1.74 -6.23
C HIS A 214 -29.23 2.28 -7.58
N LEU A 215 -29.79 1.71 -8.65
CA LEU A 215 -29.70 2.26 -10.00
C LEU A 215 -31.06 2.85 -10.36
N GLY A 216 -31.22 4.16 -10.13
CA GLY A 216 -32.52 4.82 -10.19
C GLY A 216 -33.48 4.22 -9.16
N ALA A 217 -34.60 3.65 -9.61
CA ALA A 217 -35.58 3.00 -8.74
C ALA A 217 -35.26 1.53 -8.40
N LEU A 218 -34.23 0.95 -9.03
CA LEU A 218 -33.90 -0.46 -8.87
C LEU A 218 -32.93 -0.67 -7.70
N LYS A 219 -33.36 -1.46 -6.70
CA LYS A 219 -32.55 -1.84 -5.55
C LYS A 219 -31.80 -3.15 -5.81
N MET A 220 -30.52 -3.16 -5.46
CA MET A 220 -29.61 -4.27 -5.72
C MET A 220 -28.72 -4.53 -4.52
N SER A 221 -28.23 -5.76 -4.38
CA SER A 221 -27.18 -6.08 -3.40
C SER A 221 -26.01 -6.72 -4.12
N ALA A 222 -24.80 -6.30 -3.75
CA ALA A 222 -23.56 -6.87 -4.21
C ALA A 222 -22.71 -7.30 -3.02
N ASN A 223 -21.77 -8.22 -3.23
CA ASN A 223 -20.79 -8.60 -2.23
C ASN A 223 -19.48 -7.91 -2.55
N ILE A 224 -18.95 -7.14 -1.61
CA ILE A 224 -17.58 -6.65 -1.65
C ILE A 224 -16.71 -7.72 -1.00
N HIS A 225 -15.73 -8.23 -1.75
CA HIS A 225 -14.64 -9.05 -1.24
C HIS A 225 -13.37 -8.59 -1.95
N LYS A 226 -12.63 -7.68 -1.32
CA LYS A 226 -11.53 -6.98 -1.96
C LYS A 226 -10.27 -7.03 -1.12
N THR A 227 -9.13 -7.10 -1.79
CA THR A 227 -7.81 -6.91 -1.18
C THR A 227 -7.19 -5.71 -1.87
N ILE A 228 -6.86 -4.71 -1.08
CA ILE A 228 -6.40 -3.40 -1.50
C ILE A 228 -4.93 -3.30 -1.11
N LYS A 229 -4.09 -2.81 -2.03
CA LYS A 229 -2.68 -2.54 -1.76
C LYS A 229 -2.50 -1.06 -1.45
N ALA A 230 -1.71 -0.77 -0.42
CA ALA A 230 -1.37 0.60 -0.04
C ALA A 230 0.10 0.69 0.39
N GLY A 231 0.71 1.85 0.16
CA GLY A 231 2.05 2.14 0.65
C GLY A 231 2.10 2.04 2.17
N ALA A 232 3.15 1.42 2.68
CA ALA A 232 3.38 1.11 4.09
C ALA A 232 4.70 1.74 4.58
N LEU A 233 5.07 1.53 5.85
CA LEU A 233 6.13 2.29 6.51
C LEU A 233 7.55 1.94 6.05
N ASN A 234 7.74 0.78 5.41
CA ASN A 234 9.04 0.31 4.94
C ASN A 234 10.13 0.37 6.04
N TYR A 235 9.83 -0.20 7.20
CA TYR A 235 10.70 -0.23 8.38
C TYR A 235 11.16 1.16 8.86
N LEU A 236 10.39 2.21 8.56
CA LEU A 236 10.75 3.60 8.84
C LEU A 236 12.13 3.96 8.24
N HIS A 237 12.42 3.47 7.04
CA HIS A 237 13.71 3.69 6.38
C HIS A 237 14.09 5.18 6.32
N GLY A 238 15.22 5.53 6.92
CA GLY A 238 15.65 6.92 7.15
C GLY A 238 15.38 7.43 8.57
N PHE A 239 14.95 6.54 9.48
CA PHE A 239 14.95 6.80 10.91
C PHE A 239 16.36 7.15 11.38
N GLY A 240 16.47 8.22 12.15
CA GLY A 240 17.76 8.70 12.62
C GLY A 240 17.62 9.87 13.58
N ILE A 241 18.64 10.08 14.40
CA ILE A 241 18.72 11.23 15.29
C ILE A 241 19.37 12.37 14.50
N THR A 242 18.65 13.49 14.38
CA THR A 242 19.12 14.67 13.64
C THR A 242 19.94 15.60 14.54
N THR A 243 19.52 15.74 15.80
CA THR A 243 20.25 16.52 16.81
C THR A 243 20.17 15.83 18.16
N LEU A 244 21.25 15.89 18.94
CA LEU A 244 21.29 15.34 20.29
C LEU A 244 22.06 16.25 21.23
N ARG A 245 21.40 16.78 22.25
CA ARG A 245 22.00 17.66 23.25
C ARG A 245 21.98 17.02 24.62
N LEU A 246 23.11 17.13 25.31
CA LEU A 246 23.21 16.76 26.71
C LEU A 246 22.73 17.93 27.58
N ILE A 247 21.91 17.63 28.57
CA ILE A 247 21.52 18.57 29.62
C ILE A 247 22.32 18.19 30.86
N PHE A 248 23.26 19.05 31.23
CA PHE A 248 24.07 18.86 32.43
C PHE A 248 24.17 20.18 33.21
N PRO A 249 23.89 20.18 34.53
CA PRO A 249 23.40 19.03 35.32
C PRO A 249 22.01 18.53 34.84
N PRO A 250 21.63 17.26 35.10
CA PRO A 250 20.31 16.75 34.77
C PRO A 250 19.21 17.62 35.37
N ARG A 251 18.06 17.70 34.68
CA ARG A 251 16.88 18.38 35.20
C ARG A 251 16.32 17.62 36.41
N GLU A 252 15.52 18.28 37.25
CA GLU A 252 14.87 17.69 38.43
C GLU A 252 14.07 16.41 38.15
N ASP A 253 13.55 16.25 36.93
CA ASP A 253 12.81 15.06 36.47
C ASP A 253 13.71 13.92 35.97
N GLY A 254 15.04 14.07 36.04
CA GLY A 254 16.04 13.11 35.57
C GLY A 254 16.43 13.28 34.09
N VAL A 255 15.75 14.13 33.32
CA VAL A 255 16.04 14.35 31.90
C VAL A 255 17.44 14.93 31.74
N ASN A 256 18.29 14.23 30.98
CA ASN A 256 19.67 14.62 30.71
C ASN A 256 20.03 14.60 29.21
N ILE A 257 19.08 14.23 28.35
CA ILE A 257 19.20 14.35 26.89
C ILE A 257 17.95 14.97 26.29
N LYS A 258 18.13 15.79 25.26
CA LYS A 258 17.05 16.28 24.39
C LYS A 258 17.53 16.38 22.96
N GLY A 259 16.64 16.22 22.01
CA GLY A 259 17.04 16.24 20.61
C GLY A 259 15.88 16.24 19.65
N THR A 260 16.20 16.03 18.39
CA THR A 260 15.22 15.81 17.34
C THR A 260 15.61 14.56 16.57
N LEU A 261 14.61 13.75 16.22
CA LEU A 261 14.77 12.58 15.36
C LEU A 261 13.90 12.72 14.13
N ASN A 262 14.31 12.08 13.05
CA ASN A 262 13.50 11.89 11.87
C ASN A 262 12.75 10.56 11.98
N LEU A 263 11.43 10.59 11.81
CA LEU A 263 10.56 9.42 11.80
C LEU A 263 9.81 9.35 10.45
N PRO A 264 10.43 8.75 9.42
CA PRO A 264 9.85 8.69 8.09
C PRO A 264 8.59 7.83 8.03
N ASN A 265 7.62 8.25 7.24
CA ASN A 265 6.49 7.44 6.83
C ASN A 265 6.49 7.35 5.30
N ALA A 266 6.94 6.22 4.75
CA ALA A 266 6.93 5.99 3.31
C ALA A 266 5.53 5.64 2.75
N GLY A 267 4.55 5.45 3.63
CA GLY A 267 3.20 5.04 3.28
C GLY A 267 2.28 6.21 2.93
N VAL A 268 1.03 5.86 2.62
CA VAL A 268 -0.02 6.83 2.26
C VAL A 268 -0.92 7.23 3.44
N LEU A 269 -0.83 6.49 4.55
CA LEU A 269 -1.66 6.67 5.73
C LEU A 269 -0.93 7.46 6.80
N THR A 270 -1.59 8.44 7.39
CA THR A 270 -1.13 9.13 8.59
C THR A 270 -1.34 8.26 9.82
N LEU A 271 -0.33 8.10 10.68
CA LEU A 271 -0.45 7.32 11.93
C LEU A 271 -0.37 8.22 13.15
N GLY A 272 -1.43 8.31 13.94
CA GLY A 272 -1.44 8.97 15.24
C GLY A 272 -1.18 7.95 16.34
N LEU A 273 0.03 7.97 16.90
CA LEU A 273 0.50 6.98 17.89
C LEU A 273 0.40 7.50 19.33
N GLY A 274 0.36 8.82 19.53
CA GLY A 274 0.34 9.42 20.87
C GLY A 274 1.74 9.56 21.46
N ASN A 275 1.88 9.42 22.78
CA ASN A 275 3.17 9.54 23.44
C ASN A 275 3.91 8.21 23.36
N LEU A 276 5.12 8.22 22.79
CA LEU A 276 5.97 7.04 22.62
C LEU A 276 7.15 7.09 23.58
N THR A 277 7.44 5.96 24.21
CA THR A 277 8.69 5.72 24.92
C THR A 277 9.49 4.66 24.15
N LEU A 278 10.72 4.99 23.80
CA LEU A 278 11.65 4.07 23.14
C LEU A 278 12.87 3.83 24.03
N ASP A 279 13.24 2.57 24.23
CA ASP A 279 14.47 2.20 24.91
C ASP A 279 15.65 2.29 23.93
N LEU A 280 16.76 2.90 24.38
CA LEU A 280 17.98 3.07 23.60
C LEU A 280 19.02 2.02 24.00
N PHE A 281 19.65 1.43 22.99
CA PHE A 281 20.67 0.39 23.13
C PHE A 281 21.88 0.68 22.24
N SER A 282 23.06 0.28 22.73
CA SER A 282 24.24 0.06 21.89
C SER A 282 24.64 -1.41 22.04
N GLY A 283 24.62 -2.16 20.93
CA GLY A 283 24.72 -3.62 21.00
C GLY A 283 23.56 -4.19 21.82
N ASP A 284 23.90 -4.85 22.92
CA ASP A 284 22.94 -5.45 23.87
C ASP A 284 22.80 -4.66 25.18
N ILE A 285 23.47 -3.50 25.29
CA ILE A 285 23.51 -2.70 26.52
C ILE A 285 22.49 -1.57 26.41
N ARG A 286 21.57 -1.51 27.38
CA ARG A 286 20.58 -0.43 27.49
C ARG A 286 21.27 0.82 27.98
N LEU A 287 21.31 1.84 27.14
CA LEU A 287 21.92 3.13 27.43
C LEU A 287 20.95 4.13 28.02
N GLY A 288 19.64 3.90 27.92
CA GLY A 288 18.65 4.86 28.36
C GLY A 288 17.29 4.66 27.71
N PHE A 289 16.49 5.72 27.74
CA PHE A 289 15.21 5.79 27.05
C PHE A 289 14.93 7.22 26.57
N VAL A 290 14.06 7.34 25.57
CA VAL A 290 13.56 8.62 25.04
C VAL A 290 12.05 8.62 24.98
N ASN A 291 11.48 9.77 25.31
CA ASN A 291 10.07 10.09 25.22
C ASN A 291 9.84 11.03 24.04
N ILE A 292 8.90 10.66 23.19
CA ILE A 292 8.43 11.45 22.05
C ILE A 292 6.96 11.75 22.29
N TYR A 293 6.61 13.03 22.41
CA TYR A 293 5.25 13.43 22.76
C TYR A 293 4.39 13.69 21.52
N ASN A 294 3.13 13.28 21.57
CA ASN A 294 2.11 13.53 20.54
C ASN A 294 2.57 13.13 19.13
N VAL A 295 3.08 11.92 18.97
CA VAL A 295 3.57 11.39 17.70
C VAL A 295 2.42 11.23 16.72
N VAL A 296 2.52 12.01 15.64
CA VAL A 296 1.68 11.89 14.45
C VAL A 296 2.63 11.79 13.26
N LEU A 297 2.43 10.77 12.43
CA LEU A 297 3.27 10.43 11.30
C LEU A 297 2.50 10.57 10.00
N PRO A 298 2.36 11.79 9.45
CA PRO A 298 1.88 11.95 8.08
C PRO A 298 2.90 11.39 7.07
N PRO A 299 2.47 11.09 5.84
CA PRO A 299 3.37 10.67 4.76
C PRO A 299 4.56 11.63 4.58
N GLY A 300 5.77 11.08 4.47
CA GLY A 300 7.03 11.81 4.33
C GLY A 300 7.93 11.76 5.57
N ASN A 301 8.92 12.65 5.61
CA ASN A 301 9.86 12.77 6.74
C ASN A 301 9.26 13.63 7.85
N ASN A 302 9.26 13.13 9.08
CA ASN A 302 8.69 13.81 10.24
C ASN A 302 9.78 14.10 11.28
N SER A 303 10.04 15.38 11.54
CA SER A 303 10.97 15.79 12.59
C SER A 303 10.25 15.82 13.93
N CYS A 304 10.56 14.89 14.81
CA CYS A 304 9.95 14.78 16.14
C CYS A 304 10.97 15.16 17.22
N PRO A 305 10.66 16.13 18.10
CA PRO A 305 11.47 16.40 19.28
C PRO A 305 11.32 15.26 20.29
N PHE A 306 12.41 14.95 20.99
CA PHE A 306 12.41 13.98 22.09
C PHE A 306 13.17 14.51 23.29
N GLU A 307 12.78 14.02 24.46
CA GLU A 307 13.52 14.19 25.72
C GLU A 307 13.73 12.83 26.36
N GLY A 308 14.79 12.64 27.13
CA GLY A 308 15.05 11.34 27.71
C GLY A 308 16.16 11.35 28.75
N GLU A 309 16.48 10.13 29.19
CA GLU A 309 17.53 9.87 30.14
C GLU A 309 18.53 8.89 29.53
N LEU A 310 19.80 9.29 29.54
CA LEU A 310 20.96 8.49 29.22
C LEU A 310 21.62 8.05 30.54
N PHE A 311 21.70 6.75 30.76
CA PHE A 311 22.32 6.16 31.95
C PHE A 311 23.83 6.22 31.84
N LEU A 312 24.43 7.36 32.22
CA LEU A 312 25.89 7.55 32.21
C LEU A 312 26.62 6.50 33.07
N ASN A 313 25.99 6.06 34.15
CA ASN A 313 26.50 5.00 35.03
C ASN A 313 26.56 3.63 34.36
N GLU A 314 25.74 3.38 33.34
CA GLU A 314 25.81 2.17 32.52
C GLU A 314 26.76 2.35 31.34
N LEU A 315 26.87 3.56 30.78
CA LEU A 315 27.73 3.85 29.63
C LEU A 315 29.22 3.74 29.98
N LEU A 316 29.66 4.37 31.06
CA LEU A 316 31.08 4.44 31.44
C LEU A 316 31.74 3.07 31.71
N PRO A 317 31.18 2.18 32.55
CA PRO A 317 31.80 0.87 32.80
C PRO A 317 31.75 -0.05 31.57
N ASN A 318 30.81 0.18 30.65
CA ASN A 318 30.60 -0.66 29.47
C ASN A 318 31.19 -0.08 28.18
N ILE A 319 32.04 0.96 28.24
CA ILE A 319 32.54 1.61 27.03
C ILE A 319 33.32 0.66 26.12
N GLY A 320 34.11 -0.27 26.67
CA GLY A 320 34.83 -1.27 25.88
C GLY A 320 33.89 -2.11 25.01
N PRO A 321 32.96 -2.87 25.63
CA PRO A 321 31.92 -3.61 24.90
C PRO A 321 31.08 -2.77 23.94
N ILE A 322 30.76 -1.52 24.31
CA ILE A 322 30.05 -0.58 23.43
C ILE A 322 30.89 -0.30 22.18
N LEU A 323 32.14 0.11 22.33
CA LEU A 323 33.03 0.40 21.20
C LEU A 323 33.25 -0.83 20.31
N ASP A 324 33.38 -2.02 20.90
CA ASP A 324 33.49 -3.27 20.16
C ASP A 324 32.22 -3.54 19.32
N SER A 325 31.03 -3.33 19.91
CA SER A 325 29.75 -3.46 19.19
C SER A 325 29.58 -2.43 18.06
N GLN A 326 30.29 -1.30 18.17
CA GLN A 326 30.25 -0.19 17.22
C GLN A 326 31.40 -0.23 16.20
N ALA A 327 32.28 -1.24 16.22
CA ALA A 327 33.47 -1.28 15.38
C ALA A 327 33.18 -1.14 13.87
N GLY A 328 32.09 -1.75 13.40
CA GLY A 328 31.60 -1.62 12.02
C GLY A 328 31.14 -0.19 11.70
N PRO A 329 30.09 0.33 12.35
CA PRO A 329 29.62 1.70 12.16
C PRO A 329 30.72 2.76 12.31
N LEU A 330 31.61 2.61 13.30
CA LEU A 330 32.72 3.53 13.55
C LEU A 330 33.74 3.53 12.42
N ALA A 331 33.98 2.39 11.76
CA ALA A 331 34.84 2.32 10.58
C ALA A 331 34.28 3.16 9.41
N GLU A 332 32.97 3.37 9.37
CA GLU A 332 32.27 4.24 8.41
C GLU A 332 32.14 5.70 8.93
N GLY A 333 32.66 6.00 10.11
CA GLY A 333 32.58 7.32 10.75
C GLY A 333 31.24 7.58 11.44
N ASN A 334 30.44 6.55 11.70
CA ASN A 334 29.11 6.63 12.28
C ASN A 334 29.04 5.93 13.66
N ILE A 335 28.04 6.27 14.45
CA ILE A 335 27.60 5.53 15.64
C ILE A 335 26.18 5.06 15.38
N GLU A 336 25.93 3.80 15.70
CA GLU A 336 24.64 3.16 15.56
C GLU A 336 23.97 3.00 16.94
N LEU A 337 22.79 3.59 17.11
CA LEU A 337 21.95 3.39 18.27
C LEU A 337 20.73 2.58 17.87
N ARG A 338 20.44 1.52 18.61
CA ARG A 338 19.23 0.73 18.43
C ARG A 338 18.14 1.25 19.36
N ALA A 339 16.98 1.59 18.82
CA ALA A 339 15.79 1.93 19.57
C ALA A 339 14.78 0.78 19.51
N THR A 340 14.15 0.44 20.64
CA THR A 340 13.07 -0.55 20.71
C THR A 340 11.86 0.09 21.38
N GLY A 341 10.64 -0.23 20.93
CA GLY A 341 9.43 0.22 21.61
C GLY A 341 9.39 -0.24 23.07
N ASN A 342 8.95 0.65 23.96
CA ASN A 342 8.71 0.34 25.36
C ASN A 342 7.23 0.51 25.72
N SER A 343 6.71 1.73 25.57
CA SER A 343 5.32 2.06 25.87
C SER A 343 4.74 3.08 24.90
N THR A 344 3.42 3.04 24.75
CA THR A 344 2.65 3.98 23.93
C THR A 344 1.43 4.41 24.72
N MET A 345 1.27 5.72 24.94
CA MET A 345 0.23 6.28 25.79
C MET A 345 -0.62 7.30 25.04
N VAL A 346 -1.93 7.18 25.15
CA VAL A 346 -2.88 8.21 24.72
C VAL A 346 -3.76 8.56 25.93
N ASN A 347 -3.85 9.85 26.25
CA ASN A 347 -4.63 10.34 27.40
C ASN A 347 -4.31 9.63 28.74
N GLY A 348 -3.05 9.24 28.93
CA GLY A 348 -2.59 8.53 30.14
C GLY A 348 -2.88 7.04 30.18
N VAL A 349 -3.35 6.43 29.08
CA VAL A 349 -3.67 5.00 29.00
C VAL A 349 -2.79 4.31 27.95
N HIS A 350 -2.27 3.13 28.29
CA HIS A 350 -1.42 2.30 27.43
C HIS A 350 -2.18 1.76 26.22
N ILE A 351 -1.57 1.85 25.04
CA ILE A 351 -2.13 1.35 23.78
C ILE A 351 -1.45 0.02 23.42
N GLY A 352 -1.95 -1.06 24.02
CA GLY A 352 -1.32 -2.38 23.97
C GLY A 352 -1.08 -2.94 22.56
N TYR A 353 -1.98 -2.67 21.60
CA TYR A 353 -1.78 -3.13 20.22
C TYR A 353 -0.62 -2.43 19.50
N VAL A 354 -0.34 -1.15 19.81
CA VAL A 354 0.82 -0.44 19.27
C VAL A 354 2.10 -0.94 19.94
N GLU A 355 2.08 -1.08 21.27
CA GLU A 355 3.22 -1.59 22.04
C GLU A 355 3.62 -2.99 21.58
N LYS A 356 2.66 -3.90 21.36
CA LYS A 356 2.92 -5.26 20.84
C LYS A 356 3.63 -5.28 19.48
N VAL A 357 3.44 -4.25 18.66
CA VAL A 357 4.15 -4.09 17.38
C VAL A 357 5.53 -3.50 17.65
N LEU A 358 5.60 -2.31 18.26
CA LEU A 358 6.85 -1.57 18.43
C LEU A 358 7.88 -2.30 19.31
N ASN A 359 7.45 -3.05 20.33
CA ASN A 359 8.35 -3.78 21.23
C ASN A 359 9.06 -4.95 20.52
N LYS A 360 8.58 -5.37 19.34
CA LYS A 360 9.23 -6.40 18.50
C LYS A 360 10.18 -5.80 17.47
N LYS A 361 10.10 -4.49 17.22
CA LYS A 361 10.85 -3.82 16.15
C LYS A 361 12.12 -3.19 16.71
N LYS A 362 13.20 -3.31 15.95
CA LYS A 362 14.51 -2.77 16.29
C LYS A 362 14.82 -1.65 15.30
N LEU A 363 14.52 -0.43 15.71
CA LEU A 363 14.85 0.75 14.92
C LEU A 363 16.34 1.02 15.04
N ILE A 364 16.99 1.30 13.91
CA ILE A 364 18.43 1.57 13.86
C ILE A 364 18.60 3.05 13.49
N ALA A 365 19.12 3.84 14.41
CA ALA A 365 19.52 5.22 14.18
C ALA A 365 21.03 5.29 13.97
N SER A 366 21.46 5.75 12.80
CA SER A 366 22.88 6.01 12.52
C SER A 366 23.14 7.52 12.55
N MET A 367 24.20 7.94 13.24
CA MET A 367 24.61 9.33 13.37
C MET A 367 26.12 9.48 13.15
N PRO A 368 26.57 10.48 12.36
CA PRO A 368 27.99 10.75 12.21
C PRO A 368 28.66 11.09 13.56
N VAL A 369 29.85 10.54 13.81
CA VAL A 369 30.58 10.79 15.07
C VAL A 369 30.90 12.28 15.22
N ILE A 370 31.21 12.97 14.12
CA ILE A 370 31.56 14.39 14.13
C ILE A 370 30.37 15.26 14.53
N THR A 371 29.16 14.91 14.09
CA THR A 371 27.95 15.67 14.46
C THR A 371 27.62 15.43 15.92
N LEU A 372 27.71 14.19 16.40
CA LEU A 372 27.54 13.87 17.82
C LEU A 372 28.53 14.63 18.70
N LEU A 373 29.82 14.59 18.37
CA LEU A 373 30.85 15.32 19.13
C LEU A 373 30.61 16.83 19.11
N GLY A 374 30.26 17.39 17.96
CA GLY A 374 29.90 18.80 17.83
C GLY A 374 28.72 19.18 18.72
N ASP A 375 27.65 18.38 18.69
CA ASP A 375 26.46 18.63 19.49
C ASP A 375 26.76 18.52 21.00
N ILE A 376 27.53 17.53 21.42
CA ILE A 376 27.96 17.36 22.83
C ILE A 376 28.80 18.57 23.27
N ILE A 377 29.85 18.93 22.52
CA ILE A 377 30.72 20.07 22.87
C ILE A 377 29.89 21.37 22.95
N SER A 378 28.98 21.58 22.00
CA SER A 378 28.10 22.75 22.01
C SER A 378 27.17 22.78 23.23
N SER A 379 26.75 21.61 23.72
CA SER A 379 25.89 21.49 24.90
C SER A 379 26.61 21.96 26.17
N PHE A 380 27.91 21.64 26.31
CA PHE A 380 28.71 22.12 27.44
C PHE A 380 29.05 23.62 27.32
N SER A 381 29.38 24.10 26.12
CA SER A 381 29.68 25.52 25.91
C SER A 381 28.47 26.44 26.11
N ALA A 382 27.25 25.95 25.87
CA ALA A 382 26.03 26.74 26.00
C ALA A 382 25.51 26.84 27.45
N ASN A 383 25.88 25.90 28.33
CA ASN A 383 25.35 25.82 29.69
C ASN A 383 26.17 26.61 30.72
N GLY A 384 27.32 27.21 30.35
CA GLY A 384 28.03 28.25 31.11
C GLY A 384 28.59 27.89 32.50
N GLU A 385 28.18 26.77 33.11
CA GLU A 385 28.48 26.43 34.51
C GLU A 385 29.20 25.09 34.70
N ALA A 386 29.30 24.24 33.67
CA ALA A 386 29.97 22.93 33.76
C ALA A 386 30.99 22.75 32.64
N SER A 387 32.26 22.65 32.99
CA SER A 387 33.31 22.29 32.04
C SER A 387 33.25 20.79 31.72
N LEU A 388 33.59 20.42 30.49
CA LEU A 388 33.86 19.02 30.12
C LEU A 388 34.91 18.41 31.08
N THR A 389 35.83 19.23 31.60
CA THR A 389 36.82 18.79 32.61
C THR A 389 36.23 18.48 33.97
N ASP A 390 35.06 19.01 34.34
CA ASP A 390 34.44 18.74 35.65
C ASP A 390 33.68 17.41 35.60
N LEU A 391 32.99 17.14 34.47
CA LEU A 391 32.39 15.82 34.23
C LEU A 391 33.49 14.74 34.11
N LEU A 392 34.54 14.99 33.32
CA LEU A 392 35.67 14.07 33.22
C LEU A 392 36.50 14.02 34.53
N GLY A 393 36.55 15.09 35.30
CA GLY A 393 37.34 15.21 36.53
C GLY A 393 36.71 14.49 37.72
N ASP A 394 35.40 14.67 37.93
CA ASP A 394 34.68 14.06 39.06
C ASP A 394 34.27 12.60 38.78
N THR A 395 34.17 12.19 37.50
CA THR A 395 33.75 10.82 37.14
C THR A 395 34.84 9.96 36.47
N LEU A 396 35.90 10.55 35.92
CA LEU A 396 37.02 9.83 35.27
C LEU A 396 38.36 10.06 35.97
N GLY A 397 38.40 9.89 37.29
CA GLY A 397 39.66 9.76 38.05
C GLY A 397 40.54 8.56 37.62
N ASN A 398 40.20 7.85 36.54
CA ASN A 398 40.96 6.74 35.98
C ASN A 398 41.27 7.02 34.50
N SER A 399 42.56 7.11 34.15
CA SER A 399 43.10 7.52 32.84
C SER A 399 42.74 6.59 31.66
N THR A 400 41.99 5.52 31.90
CA THR A 400 41.70 4.44 30.95
C THR A 400 40.67 4.81 29.87
N PHE A 401 39.73 5.71 30.15
CA PHE A 401 38.70 6.12 29.19
C PHE A 401 39.28 6.97 28.05
N ILE A 402 40.10 7.96 28.40
CA ILE A 402 40.76 8.84 27.42
C ILE A 402 41.83 8.05 26.65
N GLU A 403 42.57 7.16 27.31
CA GLU A 403 43.50 6.26 26.63
C GLU A 403 42.78 5.26 25.71
N GLY A 404 41.64 4.71 26.10
CA GLY A 404 40.84 3.79 25.28
C GLY A 404 40.27 4.46 24.02
N LEU A 405 39.72 5.66 24.17
CA LEU A 405 39.24 6.45 23.03
C LEU A 405 40.39 6.90 22.13
N LEU A 406 41.49 7.42 22.69
CA LEU A 406 42.64 7.88 21.89
C LEU A 406 43.38 6.72 21.21
N ASN A 407 43.54 5.58 21.87
CA ASN A 407 44.19 4.42 21.28
C ASN A 407 43.35 3.84 20.14
N ASN A 408 42.04 3.69 20.30
CA ASN A 408 41.18 3.17 19.24
C ASN A 408 41.02 4.15 18.05
N PHE A 409 41.03 5.46 18.31
CA PHE A 409 41.02 6.48 17.25
C PHE A 409 42.36 6.56 16.49
N ASN A 410 43.48 6.29 17.17
CA ASN A 410 44.79 6.26 16.54
C ASN A 410 44.99 4.98 15.71
N THR A 411 44.39 3.86 16.11
CA THR A 411 44.45 2.58 15.34
C THR A 411 43.64 2.66 14.04
N THR A 412 42.51 3.37 14.03
CA THR A 412 41.67 3.56 12.82
C THR A 412 42.29 4.49 11.77
N LEU A 413 43.21 5.38 12.16
CA LEU A 413 44.00 6.18 11.22
C LEU A 413 45.16 5.39 10.57
N HIS A 414 45.55 4.24 11.15
CA HIS A 414 46.66 3.43 10.67
C HIS A 414 46.24 2.25 9.79
N THR A 415 44.95 1.91 9.71
CA THR A 415 44.44 0.74 8.95
C THR A 415 43.91 1.06 7.55
N ASN A 416 43.69 2.33 7.18
CA ASN A 416 43.33 2.71 5.81
C ASN A 416 44.56 3.18 5.02
N GLY A 417 45.30 2.19 4.53
CA GLY A 417 46.46 2.39 3.67
C GLY A 417 46.75 1.18 2.78
N THR A 418 45.75 0.62 2.11
CA THR A 418 45.97 -0.32 1.00
C THR A 418 45.10 0.06 -0.19
N GLY A 419 45.80 0.41 -1.27
CA GLY A 419 45.27 1.08 -2.43
C GLY A 419 44.44 0.21 -3.36
N LEU A 420 43.51 0.90 -4.02
CA LEU A 420 42.89 0.50 -5.27
C LEU A 420 43.97 0.36 -6.35
N SER A 421 43.95 -0.76 -7.07
CA SER A 421 44.83 -1.07 -8.19
C SER A 421 44.54 -0.20 -9.41
N SER A 422 45.55 0.53 -9.89
CA SER A 422 45.65 0.88 -11.32
C SER A 422 47.11 0.67 -11.79
N LYS A 423 47.25 -0.14 -12.83
CA LYS A 423 48.50 -0.47 -13.52
C LYS A 423 49.20 0.79 -14.06
N ILE A 424 50.52 0.86 -13.90
CA ILE A 424 51.54 1.30 -14.89
C ILE A 424 52.90 0.78 -14.41
N GLY A 425 53.76 0.37 -15.34
CA GLY A 425 54.85 -0.58 -15.12
C GLY A 425 56.26 -0.02 -14.87
N ARG A 426 57.11 -0.99 -14.55
CA ARG A 426 58.58 -1.11 -14.72
C ARG A 426 59.52 -0.37 -13.73
N SER A 427 60.36 -1.24 -13.15
CA SER A 427 61.77 -1.08 -12.74
C SER A 427 62.09 -0.63 -11.31
N ALA A 428 62.74 -1.56 -10.59
CA ALA A 428 63.55 -1.40 -9.38
C ALA A 428 65.00 -0.96 -9.78
N PRO A 429 65.96 -0.67 -8.86
CA PRO A 429 65.94 -0.98 -7.43
C PRO A 429 66.53 0.06 -6.45
N TYR A 430 66.19 -0.15 -5.17
CA TYR A 430 66.97 0.05 -3.94
C TYR A 430 67.64 1.41 -3.64
N GLY A 431 67.16 2.05 -2.56
CA GLY A 431 67.82 3.19 -1.91
C GLY A 431 67.03 3.68 -0.69
N SER A 432 67.32 3.09 0.48
CA SER A 432 66.83 3.48 1.80
C SER A 432 67.03 4.98 2.08
N ARG A 433 65.94 5.75 2.26
CA ARG A 433 65.90 6.98 3.07
C ARG A 433 64.51 7.18 3.66
N THR A 434 64.44 7.10 4.98
CA THR A 434 63.30 7.46 5.82
C THR A 434 63.00 8.96 5.71
N ILE A 435 61.86 9.31 5.11
CA ILE A 435 61.29 10.66 5.19
C ILE A 435 60.30 10.68 6.36
N LYS A 436 60.70 11.36 7.43
CA LYS A 436 59.80 11.75 8.53
C LYS A 436 58.72 12.69 7.97
N ALA A 437 57.44 12.38 8.20
CA ALA A 437 56.33 13.32 8.02
C ALA A 437 55.84 13.80 9.41
N PRO A 438 56.10 15.07 9.81
CA PRO A 438 55.63 15.64 11.07
C PRO A 438 54.50 16.68 10.91
N ALA A 439 53.71 16.67 9.82
CA ALA A 439 52.79 17.76 9.53
C ALA A 439 51.36 17.61 10.10
N THR A 440 50.82 16.39 10.22
CA THR A 440 49.41 16.18 10.64
C THR A 440 49.20 16.17 12.15
N LYS A 441 50.17 15.64 12.92
CA LYS A 441 50.19 15.75 14.39
C LYS A 441 50.30 17.21 14.86
N SER A 442 50.93 18.08 14.08
CA SER A 442 51.10 19.48 14.43
C SER A 442 49.82 20.29 14.25
N LEU A 443 48.99 19.98 13.25
CA LEU A 443 47.75 20.72 12.96
C LEU A 443 46.63 20.40 13.95
N LEU A 444 46.45 19.13 14.33
CA LEU A 444 45.46 18.74 15.35
C LEU A 444 45.85 19.27 16.73
N LYS A 445 47.15 19.21 17.08
CA LYS A 445 47.69 19.75 18.33
C LYS A 445 47.65 21.29 18.37
N MET A 446 47.80 21.96 17.22
CA MET A 446 47.54 23.40 17.10
C MET A 446 46.06 23.73 17.22
N GLY A 447 45.17 22.97 16.58
CA GLY A 447 43.72 23.17 16.69
C GLY A 447 43.23 23.01 18.13
N LEU A 448 43.72 21.99 18.84
CA LEU A 448 43.42 21.78 20.26
C LEU A 448 44.00 22.90 21.14
N LYS A 449 45.23 23.35 20.87
CA LYS A 449 45.84 24.48 21.61
C LYS A 449 45.19 25.83 21.31
N LEU A 450 44.68 26.06 20.10
CA LEU A 450 43.96 27.28 19.74
C LEU A 450 42.54 27.32 20.34
N ALA A 451 41.88 26.16 20.44
CA ALA A 451 40.62 26.02 21.15
C ALA A 451 40.80 26.21 22.67
N LEU A 452 41.89 25.70 23.24
CA LEU A 452 42.23 25.88 24.66
C LEU A 452 42.76 27.29 25.00
N ALA A 453 43.33 28.02 24.03
CA ALA A 453 43.84 29.38 24.24
C ALA A 453 42.76 30.48 24.05
N LYS A 454 41.51 30.10 23.75
CA LYS A 454 40.35 30.99 23.68
C LYS A 454 39.32 30.75 24.79
N LEU A 455 39.69 29.95 25.80
CA LEU A 455 39.03 29.88 27.11
C LEU A 455 39.61 30.92 28.06
#